data_AF-A0A962JM25-F1
#
_entry.id   AF-A0A962JM25-F1
#
_cell.length_a   1.000
_cell.length_b   1.000
_cell.length_c   1.000
_cell.angle_alpha   90.00
_cell.angle_beta   90.00
_cell.angle_gamma   90.00
#
_symmetry.space_group_name_H-M   'P 1'
#
loop_
_entity.id
_entity.type
_entity.pdbx_description
1 polymer ?
#
loop_
_entity_poly.entity_id
_entity_poly.type
_entity_poly.pdbx_seq_one_letter_code
_entity_poly.pdbx_strand_id
1 'polypeptide(L)'
;MYKEKATLVFDIETVPDIAKAKQIYQLQNLNDEEAFEALKNIRRQETGGSDFFRHHLHKIVCISVVLRLGDSVRVWSLGEEDASEAEIIKRF
;
A
#
# COMPACT_ATOMS: atom_id res chain seq x y z
N MET A 1 -12.47 -20.51 33.08
CA MET A 1 -11.08 -20.17 32.71
C MET A 1 -11.13 -19.42 31.40
N TYR A 2 -10.97 -18.10 31.39
CA TYR A 2 -10.94 -17.32 30.14
C TYR A 2 -9.66 -17.70 29.40
N LYS A 3 -9.76 -18.31 28.21
CA LYS A 3 -8.62 -18.44 27.31
C LYS A 3 -8.17 -17.03 26.95
N GLU A 4 -6.93 -16.70 27.25
CA GLU A 4 -6.38 -15.43 26.84
C GLU A 4 -6.41 -15.35 25.32
N LYS A 5 -7.07 -14.32 24.78
CA LYS A 5 -7.24 -14.16 23.34
C LYS A 5 -5.96 -13.59 22.75
N ALA A 6 -5.53 -14.16 21.63
CA ALA A 6 -4.50 -13.54 20.81
C ALA A 6 -5.06 -12.26 20.17
N THR A 7 -4.28 -11.19 20.15
CA THR A 7 -4.61 -9.92 19.48
C THR A 7 -3.56 -9.64 18.42
N LEU A 8 -3.99 -9.56 17.16
CA LEU A 8 -3.15 -9.14 16.04
C LEU A 8 -3.63 -7.75 15.58
N VAL A 9 -2.72 -6.81 15.50
CA VAL A 9 -2.93 -5.49 14.87
C VAL A 9 -1.93 -5.37 13.74
N PHE A 10 -2.36 -4.77 12.63
CA PHE A 10 -1.50 -4.55 11.48
C PHE A 10 -1.73 -3.16 10.92
N ASP A 11 -0.72 -2.67 10.19
CA ASP A 11 -0.78 -1.44 9.42
C ASP A 11 -0.22 -1.70 8.01
N ILE A 12 -0.73 -0.99 7.02
CA ILE A 12 -0.41 -1.21 5.60
C ILE A 12 0.25 0.05 5.04
N GLU A 13 1.44 -0.12 4.49
CA GLU A 13 2.15 0.96 3.79
C GLU A 13 2.03 0.76 2.29
N THR A 14 1.74 1.85 1.58
CA THR A 14 1.52 1.85 0.14
C THR A 14 2.30 2.94 -0.57
N VAL A 15 2.51 2.72 -1.86
CA VAL A 15 2.98 3.74 -2.80
C VAL A 15 2.01 3.85 -3.98
N PRO A 16 2.01 4.96 -4.72
CA PRO A 16 1.24 5.07 -5.95
C PRO A 16 1.66 4.01 -6.98
N ASP A 17 0.72 3.24 -7.50
CA ASP A 17 0.93 2.30 -8.59
C ASP A 17 0.96 3.04 -9.94
N ILE A 18 2.12 3.63 -10.24
CA ILE A 18 2.33 4.39 -11.48
C ILE A 18 2.15 3.52 -12.72
N ALA A 19 2.62 2.27 -12.67
CA ALA A 19 2.50 1.34 -13.79
C ALA A 19 1.03 1.08 -14.15
N LYS A 20 0.20 0.76 -13.14
CA LYS A 20 -1.23 0.56 -13.35
C LYS A 20 -1.95 1.84 -13.74
N ALA A 21 -1.60 2.97 -13.12
CA ALA A 21 -2.21 4.25 -13.41
C ALA A 21 -1.95 4.70 -14.86
N LYS A 22 -0.73 4.52 -15.37
CA LYS A 22 -0.38 4.80 -16.78
C LYS A 22 -1.24 4.03 -17.77
N GLN A 23 -1.61 2.80 -17.45
CA GLN A 23 -2.53 2.01 -18.29
C GLN A 23 -3.95 2.58 -18.30
N ILE A 24 -4.47 2.95 -17.12
CA ILE A 24 -5.85 3.44 -16.96
C ILE A 24 -6.03 4.82 -17.59
N TYR A 25 -5.07 5.72 -17.39
CA TYR A 25 -5.14 7.11 -17.85
C TYR A 25 -4.48 7.34 -19.22
N GLN A 26 -4.03 6.27 -19.89
CA GLN A 26 -3.42 6.33 -21.23
C GLN A 26 -2.16 7.23 -21.28
N LEU A 27 -1.29 7.11 -20.28
CA LEU A 27 -0.07 7.91 -20.09
C LEU A 27 1.22 7.09 -20.33
N GLN A 28 1.15 6.03 -21.13
CA GLN A 28 2.28 5.10 -21.34
C GLN A 28 3.47 5.74 -22.06
N ASN A 29 3.26 6.87 -22.73
CA ASN A 29 4.28 7.65 -23.43
C ASN A 29 5.12 8.54 -22.50
N LEU A 30 4.69 8.74 -21.25
CA LEU A 30 5.43 9.52 -20.25
C LEU A 30 6.40 8.63 -19.48
N ASN A 31 7.50 9.20 -18.98
CA ASN A 31 8.28 8.52 -17.95
C ASN A 31 7.50 8.50 -16.60
N ASP A 32 8.00 7.78 -15.59
CA ASP A 32 7.24 7.58 -14.35
C ASP A 32 7.10 8.85 -13.51
N GLU A 33 8.09 9.74 -13.53
CA GLU A 33 8.06 11.03 -12.83
C GLU A 33 7.04 11.98 -13.50
N GLU A 34 7.08 12.07 -14.83
CA GLU A 34 6.11 12.84 -15.62
C GLU A 34 4.68 12.30 -15.42
N ALA A 35 4.51 10.98 -15.45
CA ALA A 35 3.22 10.35 -15.23
C ALA A 35 2.70 10.62 -13.81
N PHE A 36 3.56 10.57 -12.79
CA PHE A 36 3.18 10.86 -11.41
C PHE A 36 2.65 12.28 -11.25
N GLU A 37 3.34 13.28 -11.80
CA GLU A 37 2.88 14.68 -11.74
C GLU A 37 1.60 14.90 -12.55
N ALA A 38 1.48 14.27 -13.73
CA ALA A 38 0.24 14.31 -14.51
C ALA A 38 -0.95 13.71 -13.73
N LEU A 39 -0.76 12.56 -13.07
CA LEU A 39 -1.77 11.89 -12.26
C LEU A 39 -2.18 12.71 -11.04
N LYS A 40 -1.23 13.36 -10.35
CA LYS A 40 -1.54 14.30 -9.26
C LYS A 40 -2.41 15.46 -9.74
N ASN A 41 -2.10 16.04 -10.90
CA ASN A 41 -2.88 17.12 -11.49
C ASN A 41 -4.29 16.67 -11.87
N ILE A 42 -4.43 15.49 -12.51
CA ILE A 42 -5.73 14.89 -12.81
C ILE A 42 -6.52 14.70 -11.50
N ARG A 43 -5.89 14.15 -10.46
CA ARG A 43 -6.56 13.91 -9.18
C ARG A 43 -7.03 15.19 -8.49
N ARG A 44 -6.24 16.27 -8.55
CA ARG A 44 -6.61 17.60 -8.03
C ARG A 44 -7.80 18.17 -8.78
N GLN A 45 -7.84 18.04 -10.10
CA GLN A 45 -8.97 18.49 -10.92
C GLN A 45 -10.26 17.71 -10.59
N GLU A 46 -10.15 16.38 -10.43
CA GLU A 46 -11.29 15.53 -10.09
C GLU A 46 -11.89 15.81 -8.70
N THR A 47 -11.06 16.25 -7.75
CA THR A 47 -11.45 16.37 -6.33
C THR A 47 -11.63 17.81 -5.85
N GLY A 48 -11.22 18.80 -6.66
CA GLY A 48 -11.18 20.20 -6.24
C GLY A 48 -9.99 20.53 -5.33
N GLY A 49 -8.90 19.75 -5.37
CA GLY A 49 -7.63 20.12 -4.73
C GLY A 49 -6.85 19.01 -4.02
N SER A 50 -7.41 17.81 -3.85
CA SER A 50 -6.68 16.68 -3.27
C SER A 50 -5.86 15.95 -4.32
N ASP A 51 -4.62 15.59 -4.00
CA ASP A 51 -3.76 14.71 -4.80
C ASP A 51 -3.66 13.29 -4.22
N PHE A 52 -4.51 12.94 -3.24
CA PHE A 52 -4.55 11.59 -2.69
C PHE A 52 -5.11 10.62 -3.73
N PHE A 53 -4.28 9.67 -4.15
CA PHE A 53 -4.61 8.71 -5.21
C PHE A 53 -5.82 7.85 -4.82
N ARG A 54 -6.58 7.41 -5.82
CA ARG A 54 -7.68 6.46 -5.61
C ARG A 54 -7.11 5.15 -5.05
N HIS A 55 -7.77 4.54 -4.07
CA HIS A 55 -7.25 3.37 -3.35
C HIS A 55 -6.82 2.19 -4.26
N HIS A 56 -7.49 1.98 -5.40
CA HIS A 56 -7.09 0.92 -6.34
C HIS A 56 -5.79 1.22 -7.13
N LEU A 57 -5.23 2.42 -6.97
CA LEU A 57 -3.92 2.83 -7.49
C LEU A 57 -2.88 2.88 -6.37
N HIS A 58 -3.16 2.25 -5.23
CA HIS A 58 -2.19 2.07 -4.16
C HIS A 58 -1.62 0.67 -4.30
N LYS A 59 -0.30 0.58 -4.37
CA LYS A 59 0.46 -0.67 -4.36
C LYS A 59 1.01 -0.89 -2.96
N ILE A 60 0.70 -2.03 -2.35
CA ILE A 60 1.21 -2.43 -1.04
C ILE A 60 2.70 -2.72 -1.16
N VAL A 61 3.50 -2.09 -0.29
CA VAL A 61 4.95 -2.30 -0.20
C VAL A 61 5.37 -2.90 1.13
N CYS A 62 4.54 -2.83 2.16
CA CYS A 62 4.79 -3.44 3.46
C CYS A 62 3.49 -3.62 4.24
N ILE A 63 3.41 -4.68 5.04
CA ILE A 63 2.40 -4.84 6.10
C ILE A 63 3.12 -5.07 7.43
N SER A 64 3.04 -4.11 8.35
CA SER A 64 3.64 -4.24 9.67
C SER A 64 2.66 -4.88 10.65
N VAL A 65 3.11 -5.79 11.49
CA VAL A 65 2.27 -6.61 12.37
C VAL A 65 2.77 -6.58 13.80
N VAL A 66 1.83 -6.42 14.75
CA VAL A 66 2.03 -6.63 16.18
C VAL A 66 1.08 -7.72 16.65
N LEU A 67 1.64 -8.78 17.24
CA LEU A 67 0.88 -9.90 17.81
C LEU A 67 1.14 -10.03 19.31
N ARG A 68 0.09 -9.90 20.11
CA ARG A 68 0.09 -10.27 21.53
C ARG A 68 -0.49 -11.68 21.69
N LEU A 69 0.29 -12.58 22.28
CA LEU A 69 -0.11 -13.94 22.63
C LEU A 69 0.24 -14.19 24.10
N GLY A 70 -0.75 -14.06 24.96
CA GLY A 70 -0.53 -14.06 26.41
C GLY A 70 0.40 -12.92 26.83
N ASP A 71 1.46 -13.28 27.56
CA ASP A 71 2.52 -12.36 27.97
C ASP A 71 3.57 -12.09 26.87
N SER A 72 3.47 -12.76 25.71
CA SER A 72 4.41 -12.57 24.60
C SER A 72 3.93 -11.52 23.61
N VAL A 73 4.83 -10.63 23.19
CA VAL A 73 4.62 -9.67 22.10
C VAL A 73 5.63 -9.94 20.99
N ARG A 74 5.14 -10.03 19.75
CA ARG A 74 5.97 -10.15 18.54
C ARG A 74 5.65 -9.00 17.60
N VAL A 75 6.69 -8.41 17.01
CA VAL A 75 6.60 -7.30 16.05
C VAL A 75 7.45 -7.66 14.84
N TRP A 76 6.88 -7.58 13.64
CA TRP A 76 7.59 -7.82 12.39
C TRP A 76 6.87 -7.15 11.21
N SER A 77 7.55 -7.07 10.07
CA SER A 77 6.97 -6.56 8.82
C SER A 77 6.96 -7.64 7.74
N LEU A 78 5.91 -7.65 6.93
CA LEU A 78 5.80 -8.45 5.72
C LEU A 78 6.20 -7.57 4.53
N GLY A 79 7.33 -7.90 3.90
CA GLY A 79 7.91 -7.13 2.81
C GLY A 79 9.36 -6.82 3.11
N GLU A 80 10.27 -7.44 2.36
CA GLU A 80 11.66 -7.00 2.24
C GLU A 80 11.77 -6.00 1.08
N GLU A 81 12.91 -5.34 0.92
CA GLU A 81 13.12 -4.29 -0.10
C GLU A 81 12.75 -4.72 -1.54
N ASP A 82 12.91 -6.00 -1.85
CA ASP A 82 12.65 -6.61 -3.16
C ASP A 82 11.35 -7.42 -3.22
N ALA A 83 10.57 -7.48 -2.14
CA ALA A 83 9.35 -8.26 -2.09
C ALA A 83 8.28 -7.68 -3.02
N SER A 84 7.65 -8.55 -3.82
CA SER A 84 6.50 -8.14 -4.63
C SER A 84 5.24 -7.98 -3.77
N GLU A 85 4.33 -7.10 -4.18
CA GLU A 85 3.01 -6.97 -3.54
C GLU A 85 2.28 -8.32 -3.44
N ALA A 86 2.34 -9.15 -4.49
CA ALA A 86 1.72 -10.47 -4.50
C ALA A 86 2.32 -11.41 -3.43
N GLU A 87 3.62 -11.32 -3.18
CA GLU A 87 4.27 -12.08 -2.12
C GLU A 87 3.85 -11.60 -0.74
N ILE A 88 3.81 -10.28 -0.52
CA ILE A 88 3.37 -9.67 0.74
C ILE A 88 1.94 -10.10 1.06
N ILE A 89 1.02 -9.94 0.11
CA ILE A 89 -0.38 -10.33 0.25
C ILE A 89 -0.52 -11.83 0.53
N LYS A 90 0.29 -12.69 -0.11
CA LYS A 90 0.23 -14.14 0.11
C LYS A 90 0.69 -14.56 1.51
N ARG A 91 1.60 -13.79 2.13
CA ARG A 91 2.13 -14.07 3.46
C ARG A 91 1.20 -13.59 4.59
N PHE A 92 0.33 -12.62 4.30
CA PHE A 92 -0.65 -12.08 5.23
C PHE A 92 -1.88 -13.00 5.35
#